data_AF-A0A5J4P7L9-F1
#
_entry.id   AF-A0A5J4P7L9-F1
#
_cell.length_a   1.000
_cell.length_b   1.000
_cell.length_c   1.000
_cell.angle_alpha   90.00
_cell.angle_beta   90.00
_cell.angle_gamma   90.00
#
_symmetry.space_group_name_H-M   'P 1'
#
loop_
_entity.id
_entity.type
_entity.pdbx_description
1 polymer ?
#
loop_
_entity_poly.entity_id
_entity_poly.type
_entity_poly.pdbx_seq_one_letter_code
_entity_poly.pdbx_strand_id
1 'polypeptide(L)'
;YNVYTVLKVNNNPVDVVKTRTGFRKTAFRDGMVWLNDRVIQLKGYAQRTSNEWPAVGMSVPAWLSDFSNRMIVEGNGNLVRWMHVTPWKQDVESCDRVGLNA
;
A
#
# COMPACT_ATOMS: atom_id res chain seq x y z
N TYR A 1 -6.30 10.65 0.06
CA TYR A 1 -6.56 11.86 -0.75
C TYR A 1 -6.19 11.60 -2.20
N ASN A 2 -6.82 12.31 -3.14
CA ASN A 2 -6.42 12.30 -4.55
C ASN A 2 -5.88 13.70 -4.90
N VAL A 3 -4.69 13.75 -5.49
CA VAL A 3 -4.09 14.96 -6.04
C VAL A 3 -4.19 14.86 -7.56
N TYR A 4 -4.64 15.94 -8.20
CA TYR A 4 -4.76 16.02 -9.65
C TYR A 4 -3.75 17.04 -10.16
N THR A 5 -2.75 16.55 -10.90
CA THR A 5 -1.79 17.40 -11.62
C THR A 5 -2.33 17.61 -13.02
N VAL A 6 -2.59 18.87 -13.39
CA VAL A 6 -3.24 19.22 -14.66
C VAL A 6 -2.31 20.10 -15.49
N LEU A 7 -1.97 19.67 -16.70
CA LEU A 7 -1.29 20.50 -17.69
C LEU A 7 -2.34 21.27 -18.50
N LYS A 8 -2.21 22.59 -18.57
CA LYS A 8 -3.09 23.45 -19.37
C LYS A 8 -2.30 24.18 -20.45
N VAL A 9 -2.86 24.21 -21.67
CA VAL A 9 -2.38 25.03 -22.79
C VAL A 9 -3.52 25.94 -23.20
N ASN A 10 -3.28 27.26 -23.26
CA ASN A 10 -4.33 28.26 -23.51
C ASN A 10 -5.54 28.10 -22.58
N ASN A 11 -5.28 27.84 -21.29
CA ASN A 11 -6.29 27.57 -20.25
C ASN A 11 -7.13 26.29 -20.44
N ASN A 12 -6.90 25.51 -21.49
CA ASN A 12 -7.56 24.22 -21.72
C ASN A 12 -6.71 23.07 -21.15
N PRO A 13 -7.30 22.14 -20.37
CA PRO A 13 -6.59 20.97 -19.87
C PRO A 13 -6.27 20.02 -21.03
N VAL A 14 -4.99 19.69 -21.19
CA VAL A 14 -4.51 18.75 -22.22
C VAL A 14 -4.03 17.43 -21.62
N ASP A 15 -3.68 17.41 -20.32
CA ASP A 15 -3.33 16.21 -19.58
C ASP A 15 -3.74 16.33 -18.11
N VAL A 16 -4.12 15.20 -17.51
CA VAL A 16 -4.52 15.10 -16.10
C VAL A 16 -4.00 13.80 -15.50
N VAL A 17 -3.10 13.92 -14.53
CA VAL A 17 -2.59 12.77 -13.76
C VAL A 17 -3.21 12.78 -12.37
N LYS A 18 -3.82 11.66 -11.99
CA LYS A 18 -4.36 11.43 -10.64
C LYS A 18 -3.37 10.63 -9.79
N THR A 19 -2.95 11.20 -8.66
CA THR A 19 -2.07 10.54 -7.68
C THR A 19 -2.82 10.37 -6.36
N ARG A 20 -2.89 9.14 -5.85
CA ARG A 20 -3.43 8.87 -4.51
C ARG A 20 -2.33 9.08 -3.47
N THR A 21 -2.65 9.74 -2.37
CA THR A 21 -1.70 10.04 -1.29
C THR A 21 -2.35 10.07 0.09
N GLY A 22 -1.55 9.81 1.13
CA GLY A 22 -1.94 9.87 2.53
C GLY A 22 -0.94 10.71 3.34
N PHE A 23 -1.46 11.55 4.25
CA PHE A 23 -0.62 12.36 5.13
C PHE A 23 -0.47 11.63 6.47
N ARG A 24 0.76 11.29 6.83
CA ARG A 24 1.11 10.77 8.14
C ARG A 24 2.49 11.25 8.56
N LYS A 25 2.68 11.40 9.87
CA LYS A 25 3.97 11.66 10.50
C LYS A 25 4.50 10.35 11.05
N THR A 26 5.72 9.99 10.70
CA THR A 26 6.42 8.82 11.25
C THR A 26 7.71 9.24 11.92
N ALA A 27 8.08 8.57 13.00
CA ALA A 27 9.39 8.73 13.64
C ALA A 27 9.89 7.41 14.20
N PHE A 28 11.22 7.25 14.18
CA PHE A 28 11.93 6.13 14.80
C PHE A 28 12.85 6.71 15.86
N ARG A 29 12.47 6.56 17.12
CA ARG A 29 13.22 7.10 18.26
C ARG A 29 12.94 6.28 19.50
N ASP A 30 13.89 6.28 20.41
CA ASP A 30 13.77 5.57 21.71
C ASP A 30 13.48 4.06 21.53
N GLY A 31 13.94 3.48 20.42
CA GLY A 31 13.67 2.08 20.05
C GLY A 31 12.23 1.79 19.60
N MET A 32 11.41 2.83 19.39
CA MET A 32 9.97 2.70 19.10
C MET A 32 9.63 3.26 17.71
N VAL A 33 8.56 2.71 17.13
CA VAL A 33 7.92 3.24 15.91
C VAL A 33 6.77 4.14 16.32
N TRP A 34 6.82 5.38 15.87
CA TRP A 34 5.79 6.39 16.11
C TRP A 34 5.02 6.66 14.83
N LEU A 35 3.69 6.63 14.91
CA LEU A 35 2.79 7.00 13.83
C LEU A 35 1.80 8.03 14.36
N ASN A 36 1.80 9.22 13.76
CA ASN A 36 0.98 10.37 14.17
C ASN A 36 1.06 10.61 15.69
N ASP A 37 2.30 10.72 16.19
CA ASP A 37 2.64 10.99 17.59
C ASP A 37 2.17 9.94 18.60
N ARG A 38 1.83 8.73 18.14
CA ARG A 38 1.52 7.56 18.99
C ARG A 38 2.50 6.42 18.72
N VAL A 39 2.92 5.73 19.79
CA VAL A 39 3.71 4.51 19.66
C VAL A 39 2.83 3.39 19.09
N ILE A 40 3.36 2.66 18.12
CA ILE A 40 2.70 1.49 17.54
C ILE A 40 3.66 0.30 17.48
N GLN A 41 3.20 -0.86 17.96
CA GLN A 41 3.91 -2.11 17.73
C GLN A 41 3.66 -2.56 16.29
N LEU A 42 4.73 -2.70 15.51
CA LEU A 42 4.63 -3.31 14.19
C LEU A 42 4.52 -4.83 14.33
N LYS A 43 3.49 -5.39 13.69
CA LYS A 43 3.20 -6.82 13.61
C LYS A 43 2.70 -7.12 12.22
N GLY A 44 3.27 -8.11 11.57
CA GLY A 44 3.10 -8.23 10.13
C GLY A 44 3.65 -9.50 9.54
N TYR A 45 3.56 -9.55 8.22
CA TYR A 45 3.95 -10.71 7.43
C TYR A 45 5.07 -10.39 6.45
N ALA A 46 5.76 -11.45 6.09
CA ALA A 46 6.82 -11.49 5.10
C ALA A 46 6.26 -12.13 3.83
N GLN A 47 5.67 -11.35 2.94
CA GLN A 47 5.02 -11.90 1.75
C GLN A 47 5.99 -11.97 0.57
N ARG A 48 6.00 -13.10 -0.14
CA ARG A 48 6.75 -13.23 -1.39
C ARG A 48 6.12 -12.32 -2.45
N THR A 49 6.96 -11.60 -3.18
CA THR A 49 6.51 -10.59 -4.15
C THR A 49 5.77 -11.17 -5.36
N SER A 50 5.97 -12.45 -5.69
CA SER A 50 5.13 -13.13 -6.68
C SER A 50 3.65 -13.10 -6.31
N ASN A 51 3.35 -12.99 -5.01
CA ASN A 51 2.02 -12.96 -4.40
C ASN A 51 1.06 -14.00 -4.99
N GLU A 52 1.64 -15.14 -5.36
CA GLU A 52 0.99 -16.14 -6.20
C GLU A 52 -0.12 -16.87 -5.47
N TRP A 53 -1.15 -17.27 -6.22
CA TRP A 53 -2.25 -18.04 -5.69
C TRP A 53 -2.36 -19.41 -6.37
N PRO A 54 -2.75 -20.47 -5.64
CA PRO A 54 -2.94 -21.78 -6.24
C PRO A 54 -3.85 -21.71 -7.47
N ALA A 55 -3.51 -22.48 -8.51
CA ALA A 55 -4.19 -22.56 -9.80
C ALA A 55 -4.09 -21.32 -10.74
N VAL A 56 -3.67 -20.15 -10.27
CA VAL A 56 -3.49 -18.95 -11.12
C VAL A 56 -2.06 -18.43 -11.18
N GLY A 57 -1.17 -18.96 -10.35
CA GLY A 57 0.24 -18.54 -10.30
C GLY A 57 0.34 -17.06 -9.98
N MET A 58 1.18 -16.35 -10.74
CA MET A 58 1.34 -14.90 -10.60
C MET A 58 0.21 -14.10 -11.25
N SER A 59 -0.65 -14.67 -12.10
CA SER A 59 -1.70 -13.93 -12.82
C SER A 59 -2.90 -13.59 -11.92
N VAL A 60 -2.63 -12.89 -10.83
CA VAL A 60 -3.56 -12.59 -9.75
C VAL A 60 -4.40 -11.36 -10.12
N PRO A 61 -5.73 -11.47 -10.21
CA PRO A 61 -6.59 -10.32 -10.43
C PRO A 61 -6.58 -9.39 -9.21
N ALA A 62 -6.74 -8.08 -9.43
CA ALA A 62 -6.61 -7.07 -8.37
C ALA A 62 -7.50 -7.31 -7.13
N TRP A 63 -8.71 -7.86 -7.31
CA TRP A 63 -9.60 -8.17 -6.18
C TRP A 63 -9.03 -9.24 -5.24
N LEU A 64 -8.18 -10.14 -5.75
CA LEU A 64 -7.57 -11.20 -4.97
C LEU A 64 -6.37 -10.70 -4.15
N SER A 65 -5.67 -9.66 -4.63
CA SER A 65 -4.75 -8.88 -3.81
C SER A 65 -5.48 -8.20 -2.65
N ASP A 66 -6.65 -7.59 -2.91
CA ASP A 66 -7.49 -7.00 -1.86
C ASP A 66 -7.96 -8.03 -0.84
N PHE A 67 -8.39 -9.20 -1.30
CA PHE A 67 -8.74 -10.32 -0.43
C PHE A 67 -7.57 -10.75 0.46
N SER A 68 -6.39 -10.96 -0.13
CA SER A 68 -5.20 -11.42 0.60
C SER A 68 -4.70 -10.41 1.62
N ASN A 69 -4.63 -9.12 1.24
CA ASN A 69 -4.20 -8.06 2.17
C ASN A 69 -5.23 -7.81 3.27
N ARG A 70 -6.53 -7.99 2.98
CA ARG A 70 -7.57 -7.92 4.01
C ARG A 70 -7.44 -9.02 5.04
N MET A 71 -7.07 -10.25 4.64
CA MET A 71 -6.78 -11.33 5.59
C MET A 71 -5.64 -10.97 6.55
N ILE A 72 -4.61 -10.24 6.09
CA ILE A 72 -3.54 -9.74 6.97
C ILE A 72 -4.11 -8.80 8.04
N VAL A 73 -4.95 -7.84 7.62
CA VAL A 73 -5.56 -6.86 8.53
C VAL A 73 -6.53 -7.55 9.51
N GLU A 74 -7.34 -8.48 9.04
CA GLU A 74 -8.25 -9.29 9.86
C GLU A 74 -7.49 -10.20 10.84
N GLY A 75 -6.28 -10.64 10.46
CA GLY A 75 -5.30 -11.28 11.34
C GLY A 75 -4.60 -10.32 12.32
N ASN A 76 -5.07 -9.08 12.44
CA ASN A 76 -4.49 -8.00 13.24
C ASN A 76 -3.06 -7.59 12.82
N GLY A 77 -2.65 -7.85 11.58
CA GLY A 77 -1.41 -7.34 11.00
C GLY A 77 -1.54 -5.87 10.62
N ASN A 78 -0.48 -5.09 10.84
CA ASN A 78 -0.38 -3.67 10.48
C ASN A 78 0.86 -3.33 9.64
N LEU A 79 1.66 -4.34 9.29
CA LEU A 79 2.84 -4.26 8.44
C LEU A 79 2.86 -5.42 7.44
N VAL A 80 3.29 -5.17 6.22
CA VAL A 80 3.76 -6.20 5.29
C VAL A 80 5.13 -5.82 4.78
N ARG A 81 6.02 -6.81 4.68
CA ARG A 81 7.29 -6.68 3.98
C ARG A 81 7.23 -7.53 2.72
N TRP A 82 7.28 -6.88 1.57
CA TRP A 82 7.42 -7.53 0.27
C TRP A 82 8.85 -8.03 0.07
N MET A 83 9.00 -9.33 -0.13
CA MET A 83 10.29 -9.99 -0.26
C MET A 83 10.44 -10.63 -1.65
N HIS A 84 11.52 -10.41 -2.40
CA HIS A 84 12.66 -9.50 -2.18
C HIS A 84 12.78 -8.48 -3.32
N VAL A 85 11.67 -8.18 -4.00
CA VAL A 85 11.62 -7.24 -5.13
C VAL A 85 10.41 -6.31 -4.97
N THR A 86 10.27 -5.34 -5.86
CA THR A 86 9.18 -4.37 -5.82
C THR A 86 7.82 -5.06 -6.04
N PRO A 87 6.81 -4.82 -5.16
CA PRO A 87 5.47 -5.37 -5.32
C PRO A 87 4.74 -4.82 -6.54
N TRP A 88 3.64 -5.49 -6.89
CA TRP A 88 2.81 -5.03 -7.97
C TRP A 88 2.06 -3.77 -7.57
N LYS A 89 1.75 -2.92 -8.55
CA LYS A 89 0.96 -1.71 -8.33
C LYS A 89 -0.33 -1.99 -7.57
N GLN A 90 -1.04 -3.07 -7.92
CA GLN A 90 -2.30 -3.43 -7.27
C GLN A 90 -2.14 -3.80 -5.79
N ASP A 91 -1.00 -4.38 -5.40
CA ASP A 91 -0.73 -4.75 -4.00
C ASP A 91 -0.46 -3.50 -3.16
N VAL A 92 0.32 -2.55 -3.69
CA VAL A 92 0.59 -1.26 -3.04
C VAL A 92 -0.71 -0.47 -2.89
N GLU A 93 -1.49 -0.35 -3.96
CA GLU A 93 -2.78 0.35 -3.92
C GLU A 93 -3.78 -0.34 -2.98
N SER A 94 -3.68 -1.65 -2.83
CA SER A 94 -4.48 -2.44 -1.88
C SER A 94 -4.09 -2.14 -0.44
N CYS A 95 -2.79 -2.08 -0.13
CA CYS A 95 -2.28 -1.69 1.19
C CYS A 95 -2.81 -0.30 1.61
N ASP A 96 -2.79 0.66 0.68
CA ASP A 96 -3.37 2.00 0.87
C ASP A 96 -4.89 2.00 1.13
N ARG A 97 -5.62 0.99 0.63
CA ARG A 97 -7.07 0.86 0.84
C ARG A 97 -7.39 0.22 2.18
N VAL A 98 -6.67 -0.85 2.54
CA VAL A 98 -6.95 -1.63 3.76
C VAL A 98 -6.27 -1.08 5.01
N GLY A 99 -5.35 -0.12 4.87
CA GLY A 99 -4.63 0.49 5.99
C GLY A 99 -3.42 -0.30 6.47
N LEU A 100 -2.77 -1.02 5.56
CA LEU A 100 -1.56 -1.80 5.84
C LEU A 100 -0.31 -0.94 5.56
N ASN A 101 0.64 -0.89 6.50
CA ASN A 101 1.94 -0.28 6.21
C ASN A 101 2.74 -1.25 5.34
N ALA A 102 3.12 -0.83 4.14
CA ALA A 102 3.91 -1.61 3.19
C ALA A 102 5.26 -0.95 2.92
#